data_AF-A0A970M2S4-F1
#
_entry.id   AF-A0A970M2S4-F1
#
_cell.length_a   1.000
_cell.length_b   1.000
_cell.length_c   1.000
_cell.angle_alpha   90.00
_cell.angle_beta   90.00
_cell.angle_gamma   90.00
#
_symmetry.space_group_name_H-M   'P 1'
#
loop_
_entity.id
_entity.type
_entity.pdbx_description
1 polymer ?
#
loop_
_entity_poly.entity_id
_entity_poly.type
_entity_poly.pdbx_seq_one_letter_code
_entity_poly.pdbx_strand_id
1 'polypeptide(L)'
;MVDFIAYVTEKDMARWRREGRKDILDIIDHEKAFWAGDHLISDVDGRYLNRCPFLTWEGTVHSCAIHETRPDVCRNYEPGSSEICSQFKD
;
A
#
# COMPACT_ATOMS: atom_id res chain seq x y z
N MET A 1 -9.92 7.57 12.41
CA MET A 1 -8.54 7.84 11.94
C MET A 1 -8.24 6.74 10.95
N VAL A 2 -7.91 7.11 9.71
CA VAL A 2 -7.81 6.16 8.58
C VAL A 2 -6.32 5.87 8.40
N ASP A 3 -5.85 4.77 8.97
CA ASP A 3 -4.48 4.28 8.77
C ASP A 3 -4.32 3.90 7.29
N PHE A 4 -3.22 4.33 6.71
CA PHE A 4 -2.85 4.23 5.30
C PHE A 4 -1.98 3.02 4.94
N ILE A 5 -2.30 1.99 5.67
CA ILE A 5 -3.08 0.90 5.11
C ILE A 5 -4.41 1.33 4.41
N ALA A 6 -4.46 2.40 3.60
CA ALA A 6 -5.74 3.03 3.20
C ALA A 6 -6.56 2.13 2.26
N TYR A 7 -5.97 1.00 1.92
CA TYR A 7 -6.48 0.02 1.03
C TYR A 7 -6.01 -1.42 1.35
N VAL A 8 -5.38 -1.63 2.50
CA VAL A 8 -5.22 -2.98 3.06
C VAL A 8 -6.47 -3.22 3.88
N THR A 9 -7.25 -4.22 3.49
CA THR A 9 -8.50 -4.54 4.18
C THR A 9 -8.23 -5.40 5.41
N GLU A 10 -9.18 -5.48 6.34
CA GLU A 10 -9.14 -6.49 7.43
C GLU A 10 -8.98 -7.91 6.89
N LYS A 11 -9.52 -8.18 5.70
CA LYS A 11 -9.36 -9.46 4.99
C LYS A 11 -7.91 -9.69 4.56
N ASP A 12 -7.21 -8.66 4.07
CA ASP A 12 -5.79 -8.73 3.74
C ASP A 12 -4.96 -8.98 5.01
N MET A 13 -5.23 -8.24 6.09
CA MET A 13 -4.57 -8.42 7.39
C MET A 13 -4.79 -9.83 7.93
N ALA A 14 -6.03 -10.32 7.93
CA ALA A 14 -6.37 -11.67 8.37
C ALA A 14 -5.70 -12.75 7.50
N ARG A 15 -5.62 -12.53 6.17
CA ARG A 15 -4.91 -13.44 5.26
C ARG A 15 -3.43 -13.50 5.60
N TRP A 16 -2.74 -12.37 5.70
CA TRP A 16 -1.30 -12.34 6.01
C TRP A 16 -0.98 -12.92 7.38
N ARG A 17 -1.83 -12.70 8.38
CA ARG A 17 -1.72 -13.36 9.69
C ARG A 17 -1.82 -14.89 9.58
N ARG A 18 -2.79 -15.41 8.82
CA ARG A 18 -2.93 -16.87 8.58
C ARG A 18 -1.76 -17.47 7.80
N GLU A 19 -1.22 -16.71 6.85
CA GLU A 19 -0.08 -17.12 6.02
C GLU A 19 1.28 -16.94 6.73
N GLY A 20 1.30 -16.34 7.93
CA GLY A 20 2.52 -16.11 8.70
C GLY A 20 3.45 -15.05 8.10
N ARG A 21 2.92 -14.11 7.31
CA ARG A 21 3.67 -13.04 6.62
C ARG A 21 4.08 -11.90 7.57
N LYS A 22 4.90 -12.24 8.57
CA LYS A 22 5.44 -11.28 9.55
C LYS A 22 6.25 -10.18 8.88
N ASP A 23 6.97 -10.51 7.81
CA ASP A 23 7.70 -9.55 6.98
C ASP A 23 6.83 -8.39 6.48
N ILE A 24 5.57 -8.66 6.13
CA ILE A 24 4.59 -7.65 5.70
C ILE A 24 3.99 -6.93 6.90
N LEU A 25 3.58 -7.70 7.92
CA LEU A 25 2.89 -7.18 9.11
C LEU A 25 3.77 -6.23 9.92
N ASP A 26 5.06 -6.52 10.05
CA ASP A 26 6.02 -5.69 10.79
C ASP A 26 6.24 -4.34 10.08
N ILE A 27 6.32 -4.34 8.73
CA ILE A 27 6.42 -3.10 7.94
C ILE A 27 5.16 -2.24 8.12
N ILE A 28 3.99 -2.87 8.09
CA ILE A 28 2.71 -2.19 8.29
C ILE A 28 2.64 -1.53 9.67
N ASP A 29 3.01 -2.27 10.72
CA ASP A 29 2.94 -1.77 12.10
C ASP A 29 4.02 -0.72 12.39
N HIS A 30 5.16 -0.80 11.71
CA HIS A 30 6.25 0.18 11.86
C HIS A 30 6.01 1.47 11.09
N GLU A 31 5.53 1.39 9.85
CA GLU A 31 5.35 2.59 9.03
C GLU A 31 4.07 3.35 9.41
N LYS A 32 3.04 2.65 9.93
CA LYS A 32 1.69 3.16 10.24
C LYS A 32 1.32 4.35 9.38
N ALA A 33 1.43 4.20 8.08
CA ALA A 33 1.32 5.36 7.22
C ALA A 33 -0.11 5.97 7.42
N PHE A 34 -0.42 7.26 7.12
CA PHE A 34 -1.73 7.81 6.66
C PHE A 34 -1.63 8.69 5.36
N TRP A 35 -2.61 8.68 4.42
CA TRP A 35 -2.63 9.59 3.26
C TRP A 35 -3.04 10.98 3.77
N ALA A 36 -2.25 12.00 3.47
CA ALA A 36 -2.61 13.39 3.71
C ALA A 36 -2.68 14.13 2.36
N GLY A 37 -3.85 14.11 1.73
CA GLY A 37 -4.01 14.54 0.34
C GLY A 37 -3.29 13.58 -0.61
N ASP A 38 -2.35 14.09 -1.41
CA ASP A 38 -1.50 13.34 -2.34
C ASP A 38 -0.16 12.91 -1.73
N HIS A 39 0.05 13.11 -0.42
CA HIS A 39 1.29 12.78 0.26
C HIS A 39 1.14 11.56 1.16
N LEU A 40 2.11 10.65 1.07
CA LEU A 40 2.19 9.51 1.97
C LEU A 40 2.95 9.92 3.25
N ILE A 41 2.32 9.87 4.42
CA ILE A 41 2.91 10.27 5.72
C ILE A 41 2.93 9.07 6.67
N SER A 42 3.93 8.97 7.54
CA SER A 42 4.00 8.02 8.67
C SER A 42 3.26 8.58 9.89
N ASP A 43 2.31 7.84 10.48
CA ASP A 43 1.64 8.22 11.74
C ASP A 43 2.56 8.08 12.96
N VAL A 44 3.69 7.38 12.82
CA VAL A 44 4.64 7.18 13.93
C VAL A 44 5.43 8.45 14.22
N ASP A 45 5.90 9.15 13.18
CA ASP A 45 6.85 10.25 13.29
C ASP A 45 6.53 11.46 12.39
N GLY A 46 5.45 11.38 11.60
CA GLY A 46 5.01 12.46 10.71
C GLY A 46 5.89 12.62 9.46
N ARG A 47 6.84 11.71 9.20
CA ARG A 47 7.72 11.84 8.03
C ARG A 47 6.98 11.51 6.73
N TYR A 48 7.35 12.21 5.66
CA TYR A 48 6.92 11.84 4.31
C TYR A 48 7.54 10.50 3.90
N LEU A 49 6.68 9.57 3.54
CA LEU A 49 7.02 8.38 2.83
C LEU A 49 6.93 8.70 1.34
N ASN A 50 8.06 8.68 0.64
CA ASN A 50 8.08 9.09 -0.77
C ASN A 50 7.55 8.02 -1.74
N ARG A 51 7.30 6.79 -1.25
CA ARG A 51 6.84 5.65 -2.05
C ARG A 51 6.28 4.54 -1.16
N CYS A 52 5.52 3.63 -1.76
CA CYS A 52 5.13 2.37 -1.13
C CYS A 52 6.36 1.62 -0.58
N PRO A 53 6.33 1.11 0.66
CA PRO A 53 7.47 0.44 1.28
C PRO A 53 7.82 -0.89 0.58
N PHE A 54 6.87 -1.48 -0.15
CA PHE A 54 7.08 -2.69 -0.93
C PHE A 54 7.53 -2.42 -2.38
N LEU A 55 7.74 -1.16 -2.76
CA LEU A 55 8.24 -0.78 -4.08
C LEU A 55 9.76 -0.99 -4.14
N THR A 56 10.19 -1.85 -5.05
CA THR A 56 11.59 -2.18 -5.29
C THR A 56 12.03 -1.70 -6.67
N TRP A 57 13.33 -1.45 -6.84
CA TRP A 57 13.95 -1.04 -8.10
C TRP A 57 14.92 -2.13 -8.56
N GLU A 58 14.65 -2.72 -9.72
CA GLU A 58 15.44 -3.81 -10.31
C GLU A 58 16.45 -3.30 -11.35
N GLY A 59 16.94 -2.06 -11.19
CA GLY A 59 17.92 -1.46 -12.11
C GLY A 59 17.34 -0.85 -13.38
N THR A 60 16.26 -1.39 -13.93
CA THR A 60 15.58 -0.86 -15.14
C THR A 60 14.09 -0.68 -14.97
N VAL A 61 13.47 -1.41 -14.04
CA VAL A 61 12.02 -1.41 -13.82
C VAL A 61 11.73 -1.39 -12.33
N HIS A 62 10.57 -0.85 -11.97
CA HIS A 62 10.04 -0.98 -10.63
C HIS A 62 9.25 -2.29 -10.50
N SER A 63 9.40 -2.95 -9.35
CA SER A 63 8.69 -4.18 -9.01
C SER A 63 8.03 -4.04 -7.62
N CYS A 64 7.05 -4.91 -7.33
CA CYS A 64 6.43 -4.99 -6.00
C CYS A 64 6.93 -6.23 -5.29
N ALA A 65 7.62 -6.06 -4.16
CA ALA A 65 8.18 -7.17 -3.38
C ALA A 65 7.13 -8.16 -2.84
N ILE A 66 5.87 -7.73 -2.73
CA ILE A 66 4.75 -8.55 -2.26
C ILE A 66 3.73 -8.86 -3.36
N HIS A 67 4.12 -8.76 -4.64
CA HIS A 67 3.21 -8.82 -5.79
C HIS A 67 2.16 -9.95 -5.71
N GLU A 68 2.58 -11.18 -5.40
CA GLU A 68 1.69 -12.35 -5.34
C GLU A 68 0.65 -12.28 -4.21
N THR A 69 0.98 -11.60 -3.11
CA THR A 69 0.10 -11.45 -1.95
C THR A 69 -0.36 -10.01 -1.73
N ARG A 70 -0.21 -9.15 -2.74
CA ARG A 70 -0.57 -7.73 -2.65
C ARG A 70 -2.03 -7.56 -2.20
N PRO A 71 -2.32 -6.47 -1.47
CA PRO A 71 -3.66 -6.24 -0.94
C PRO A 71 -4.69 -6.10 -2.05
N ASP A 72 -5.96 -6.32 -1.70
CA ASP A 72 -7.06 -6.41 -2.66
C ASP A 72 -7.16 -5.16 -3.55
N VAL A 73 -6.86 -3.98 -3.04
CA VAL A 73 -6.78 -2.74 -3.84
C VAL A 73 -5.77 -2.78 -4.99
N CYS A 74 -4.57 -3.30 -4.76
CA CYS A 74 -3.51 -3.36 -5.76
C CYS A 74 -3.77 -4.53 -6.70
N ARG A 75 -4.44 -5.58 -6.18
CA ARG A 75 -4.83 -6.75 -6.96
C ARG A 75 -5.95 -6.42 -7.95
N ASN A 76 -6.92 -5.64 -7.51
CA ASN A 76 -8.14 -5.32 -8.25
C ASN A 76 -8.12 -3.89 -8.83
N TYR A 77 -6.95 -3.25 -8.86
CA TYR A 77 -6.84 -1.91 -9.43
C TYR A 77 -7.15 -1.96 -10.94
N GLU A 78 -8.18 -1.24 -11.35
CA GLU A 78 -8.54 -1.06 -12.76
C GLU A 78 -8.17 0.36 -13.20
N PRO A 79 -7.40 0.54 -14.30
CA PRO A 79 -7.12 1.86 -14.84
C PRO A 79 -8.42 2.63 -15.13
N GLY A 80 -8.50 3.89 -14.70
CA GLY A 80 -9.68 4.73 -14.86
C GLY A 80 -10.80 4.47 -13.84
N SER A 81 -10.56 3.68 -12.79
CA SER A 81 -11.53 3.42 -11.70
C SER A 81 -11.55 4.48 -10.58
N SER A 82 -10.69 5.50 -10.66
CA SER A 82 -10.56 6.55 -9.63
C SER A 82 -10.46 7.90 -10.30
N GLU A 83 -11.16 8.91 -9.75
CA GLU A 83 -11.14 10.32 -10.21
C GLU A 83 -9.72 10.92 -10.33
N ILE A 84 -8.75 10.36 -9.60
CA ILE A 84 -7.35 10.81 -9.63
C ILE A 84 -6.61 10.23 -10.85
N CYS A 85 -7.14 9.18 -11.49
CA CYS A 85 -6.55 8.56 -12.66
C CYS A 85 -6.82 9.39 -13.92
N SER A 86 -5.79 9.64 -14.73
CA SER A 86 -5.94 10.36 -16.01
C SER A 86 -6.83 9.66 -17.04
N GLN A 87 -7.16 8.39 -16.82
CA GLN A 87 -8.05 7.60 -17.65
C GLN A 87 -9.50 7.58 -17.16
N PHE A 88 -9.79 8.21 -16.01
CA PHE A 88 -11.13 8.31 -15.47
C PHE A 88 -12.03 9.15 -16.39
N LYS A 89 -13.26 8.70 -16.58
CA LYS A 89 -14.28 9.37 -17.38
C LYS A 89 -15.59 9.30 -16.60
N ASP A 90 -16.19 10.47 -16.36
CA ASP A 90 -17.51 10.64 -15.74
C ASP A 90 -18.64 9.99 -16.56
#